data_AF-A0A2H9LJN8-F1
#
_entry.id   AF-A0A2H9LJN8-F1
#
_cell.length_a   1.000
_cell.length_b   1.000
_cell.length_c   1.000
_cell.angle_alpha   90.00
_cell.angle_beta   90.00
_cell.angle_gamma   90.00
#
_symmetry.space_group_name_H-M   'P 1'
#
loop_
_entity.id
_entity.type
_entity.pdbx_description
1 polymer ?
#
loop_
_entity_poly.entity_id
_entity_poly.type
_entity_poly.pdbx_seq_one_letter_code
_entity_poly.pdbx_strand_id
1 'polypeptide(L)'
;MPRRKKTEKETGQRSEQLEKPWYKFWPEGVPKHIDYPEIPLSDILKNTAESNPNHVAIVYFDKEMTYRELNLASDRFATALADLGVKKGDKVALFLPNIP
;
A
#
# COMPACT_ATOMS: atom_id res chain seq x y z
N MET A 1 -28.20 -17.84 32.29
CA MET A 1 -27.91 -16.63 31.48
C MET A 1 -27.92 -17.01 30.00
N PRO A 2 -28.76 -16.39 29.15
CA PRO A 2 -28.91 -16.79 27.75
C PRO A 2 -27.82 -16.17 26.85
N ARG A 3 -27.33 -16.97 25.89
CA ARG A 3 -26.29 -16.64 24.90
C ARG A 3 -26.77 -15.57 23.92
N ARG A 4 -25.99 -14.51 23.70
CA ARG A 4 -26.22 -13.52 22.63
C ARG A 4 -25.99 -14.17 21.26
N LYS A 5 -26.99 -14.07 20.38
CA LYS A 5 -26.94 -14.48 18.98
C LYS A 5 -25.96 -13.59 18.22
N LYS A 6 -25.16 -14.19 17.32
CA LYS A 6 -24.39 -13.46 16.31
C LYS A 6 -25.38 -12.81 15.34
N THR A 7 -25.33 -11.49 15.21
CA THR A 7 -26.01 -10.76 14.14
C THR A 7 -24.99 -10.53 13.04
N GLU A 8 -25.19 -11.21 11.91
CA GLU A 8 -24.59 -10.85 10.63
C GLU A 8 -25.26 -9.58 10.08
N LYS A 9 -24.49 -8.84 9.28
CA LYS A 9 -24.83 -7.66 8.47
C LYS A 9 -24.64 -6.30 9.14
N GLU A 10 -23.55 -5.64 8.76
CA GLU A 10 -23.46 -4.19 8.55
C GLU A 10 -22.25 -3.92 7.63
N THR A 11 -22.29 -4.52 6.44
CA THR A 11 -21.48 -4.06 5.29
C THR A 11 -22.34 -3.06 4.53
N GLY A 12 -21.90 -1.82 4.49
CA GLY A 12 -22.52 -0.75 3.72
C GLY A 12 -23.13 0.34 4.59
N GLN A 13 -22.71 1.59 4.34
CA GLN A 13 -23.22 2.83 4.93
C GLN A 13 -22.56 3.26 6.25
N ARG A 14 -21.29 3.68 6.18
CA ARG A 14 -20.72 4.62 7.17
C ARG A 14 -19.84 5.66 6.51
N SER A 15 -20.45 6.47 5.65
CA SER A 15 -19.91 7.77 5.27
C SER A 15 -21.07 8.70 4.95
N GLU A 16 -21.89 8.99 5.97
CA GLU A 16 -22.53 10.30 5.99
C GLU A 16 -21.42 11.35 5.86
N GLN A 17 -21.63 12.24 4.91
CA GLN A 17 -20.69 13.19 4.37
C GLN A 17 -20.14 14.11 5.48
N LEU A 18 -19.05 13.71 6.12
CA LEU A 18 -18.25 14.64 6.91
C LEU A 18 -17.68 15.66 5.93
N GLU A 19 -18.13 16.90 6.06
CA GLU A 19 -17.65 18.04 5.29
C GLU A 19 -16.14 18.19 5.53
N LYS A 20 -15.32 17.65 4.62
CA LYS A 20 -13.86 17.62 4.73
C LYS A 20 -13.32 19.07 4.71
N PRO A 21 -12.81 19.62 5.84
CA PRO A 21 -12.52 21.06 5.93
C PRO A 21 -11.44 21.53 4.94
N TRP A 22 -10.54 20.63 4.55
CA TRP A 22 -9.49 20.90 3.56
C TRP A 22 -10.02 21.10 2.13
N TYR A 23 -11.27 20.70 1.83
CA TYR A 23 -11.87 20.96 0.51
C TYR A 23 -12.06 22.45 0.21
N LYS A 24 -12.06 23.32 1.23
CA LYS A 24 -12.09 24.78 1.09
C LYS A 24 -10.83 25.34 0.42
N PHE A 25 -9.70 24.63 0.56
CA PHE A 25 -8.41 25.02 0.00
C PHE A 25 -7.96 24.06 -1.12
N TRP A 26 -8.85 23.19 -1.59
CA TRP A 26 -8.52 22.21 -2.63
C TRP A 26 -8.41 22.92 -3.98
N PRO A 27 -7.35 22.69 -4.76
CA PRO A 27 -7.18 23.37 -6.04
C PRO A 27 -8.35 23.10 -6.99
N GLU A 28 -8.73 24.14 -7.73
CA GLU A 28 -9.73 24.01 -8.80
C GLU A 28 -9.22 23.04 -9.87
N GLY A 29 -10.11 22.18 -10.35
CA GLY A 29 -9.79 21.18 -11.38
C GLY A 29 -9.09 19.91 -10.88
N VAL A 30 -8.69 19.82 -9.60
CA VAL A 30 -8.09 18.59 -9.04
C VAL A 30 -9.20 17.68 -8.49
N PRO A 31 -9.33 16.43 -8.98
CA PRO A 31 -10.31 15.48 -8.47
C PRO A 31 -10.18 15.28 -6.96
N LYS A 32 -11.33 15.25 -6.27
CA LYS A 32 -11.41 15.00 -4.81
C LYS A 32 -11.43 13.50 -4.47
N HIS A 33 -11.47 12.67 -5.49
CA HIS A 33 -11.53 11.22 -5.43
C HIS A 33 -10.81 10.67 -6.67
N ILE A 34 -10.16 9.52 -6.50
CA ILE A 34 -9.53 8.76 -7.57
C ILE A 34 -10.00 7.32 -7.39
N ASP A 35 -10.45 6.71 -8.49
CA ASP A 35 -10.80 5.30 -8.49
C ASP A 35 -9.53 4.47 -8.59
N TYR A 36 -9.28 3.65 -7.57
CA TYR A 36 -8.14 2.76 -7.50
C TYR A 36 -8.59 1.32 -7.71
N PRO A 37 -7.75 0.46 -8.31
CA PRO A 37 -8.05 -0.96 -8.42
C PRO A 37 -8.13 -1.62 -7.03
N GLU A 38 -9.05 -2.57 -6.87
CA GLU A 38 -9.18 -3.38 -5.65
C GLU A 38 -8.14 -4.51 -5.61
N ILE A 39 -6.85 -4.14 -5.53
CA ILE A 39 -5.72 -5.07 -5.44
C ILE A 39 -4.82 -4.70 -4.27
N PRO A 40 -4.05 -5.66 -3.72
CA PRO A 40 -2.99 -5.35 -2.76
C PRO A 40 -2.03 -4.30 -3.31
N LEU A 41 -1.57 -3.38 -2.45
CA LEU A 41 -0.58 -2.36 -2.84
C LEU A 41 0.71 -3.00 -3.40
N SER A 42 1.12 -4.15 -2.87
CA SER A 42 2.24 -4.94 -3.40
C SER A 42 2.05 -5.35 -4.86
N ASP A 43 0.81 -5.64 -5.26
CA ASP A 43 0.51 -6.10 -6.62
C ASP A 43 0.64 -4.95 -7.62
N ILE A 44 0.47 -3.69 -7.20
CA ILE A 44 0.76 -2.52 -8.04
C ILE A 44 2.24 -2.51 -8.43
N LEU A 45 3.16 -2.73 -7.48
CA LEU A 45 4.59 -2.84 -7.75
C LEU A 45 4.90 -4.03 -8.65
N LYS A 46 4.36 -5.20 -8.31
CA LYS A 46 4.57 -6.44 -9.08
C LYS A 46 4.14 -6.30 -10.53
N ASN A 47 2.92 -5.82 -10.78
CA ASN A 47 2.37 -5.64 -12.12
C ASN A 47 3.20 -4.62 -12.93
N THR A 48 3.69 -3.56 -12.27
CA THR A 48 4.57 -2.57 -12.90
C THR A 48 5.92 -3.19 -13.27
N ALA A 49 6.50 -4.01 -12.38
CA ALA A 49 7.76 -4.72 -12.64
C ALA A 49 7.65 -5.80 -13.72
N GLU A 50 6.49 -6.43 -13.87
CA GLU A 50 6.22 -7.37 -14.96
C GLU A 50 6.07 -6.66 -16.31
N SER A 51 5.36 -5.52 -16.33
CA SER A 51 5.10 -4.76 -17.56
C SER A 51 6.31 -3.94 -18.02
N ASN A 52 7.12 -3.45 -17.08
CA ASN A 52 8.20 -2.49 -17.31
C ASN A 52 9.50 -2.90 -16.59
N PRO A 53 10.00 -4.14 -16.77
CA PRO A 53 11.03 -4.72 -15.92
C PRO A 53 12.36 -3.96 -15.93
N ASN A 54 12.74 -3.41 -17.08
CA ASN A 54 14.02 -2.74 -17.27
C ASN A 54 13.91 -1.22 -17.12
N HIS A 55 12.72 -0.68 -16.85
CA HIS A 55 12.57 0.74 -16.56
C HIS A 55 13.13 1.04 -15.17
N VAL A 56 13.83 2.17 -15.05
CA VAL A 56 14.41 2.65 -13.79
C VAL A 56 13.28 3.09 -12.86
N ALA A 57 13.25 2.51 -11.66
CA ALA A 57 12.29 2.82 -10.60
C ALA A 57 12.88 3.79 -9.56
N ILE A 58 14.16 3.62 -9.24
CA ILE A 58 14.87 4.45 -8.26
C ILE A 58 16.17 4.92 -8.88
N VAL A 59 16.43 6.23 -8.79
CA VAL A 59 17.74 6.83 -9.05
C VAL A 59 18.28 7.36 -7.73
N TYR A 60 19.42 6.84 -7.29
CA TYR A 60 20.08 7.22 -6.05
C TYR A 60 21.57 7.46 -6.30
N PHE A 61 21.95 8.73 -6.41
CA PHE A 61 23.27 9.16 -6.85
C PHE A 61 23.69 8.53 -8.19
N ASP A 62 24.79 7.79 -8.21
CA ASP A 62 25.36 7.09 -9.36
C ASP A 62 24.76 5.69 -9.56
N LYS A 63 23.76 5.32 -8.75
CA LYS A 63 23.09 4.03 -8.83
C LYS A 63 21.66 4.17 -9.32
N GLU A 64 21.30 3.26 -10.20
CA GLU A 64 19.94 3.07 -10.69
C GLU A 64 19.46 1.69 -10.26
N MET A 65 18.16 1.59 -9.95
CA MET A 65 17.49 0.33 -9.67
C MET A 65 16.25 0.25 -10.55
N THR A 66 16.16 -0.82 -11.32
CA THR A 66 15.02 -1.10 -12.18
C THR A 66 13.81 -1.58 -11.38
N TYR A 67 12.62 -1.52 -11.96
CA TYR A 67 11.41 -2.08 -11.33
C TYR A 67 11.54 -3.57 -11.03
N ARG A 68 12.22 -4.35 -11.90
CA ARG A 68 12.49 -5.76 -11.64
C ARG A 68 13.34 -5.94 -10.38
N GLU A 69 14.42 -5.19 -10.25
CA GLU A 69 15.32 -5.28 -9.10
C GLU A 69 14.62 -4.84 -7.82
N LEU A 70 13.85 -3.75 -7.87
CA LEU A 70 13.08 -3.26 -6.74
C LEU A 70 12.06 -4.30 -6.26
N ASN A 71 11.32 -4.92 -7.19
CA ASN A 71 10.36 -5.96 -6.83
C ASN A 71 11.04 -7.18 -6.21
N LEU A 72 12.19 -7.62 -6.77
CA LEU A 72 12.96 -8.72 -6.20
C LEU A 72 13.52 -8.38 -4.81
N ALA A 73 13.98 -7.16 -4.57
CA ALA A 73 14.45 -6.73 -3.26
C ALA A 73 13.30 -6.70 -2.23
N SER A 74 12.12 -6.20 -2.63
CA SER A 74 10.92 -6.22 -1.80
C SER A 74 10.48 -7.65 -1.44
N ASP A 75 10.44 -8.57 -2.41
CA ASP A 75 10.08 -9.98 -2.18
C ASP A 75 11.06 -10.69 -1.24
N ARG A 76 12.37 -10.42 -1.39
CA ARG A 76 13.40 -10.94 -0.50
C ARG A 76 13.22 -10.41 0.92
N PHE A 77 12.90 -9.14 1.08
CA PHE A 77 12.63 -8.55 2.38
C PHE A 77 11.38 -9.13 3.03
N ALA A 78 10.29 -9.31 2.26
CA ALA A 78 9.07 -9.95 2.73
C ALA A 78 9.31 -11.41 3.20
N THR A 79 10.12 -12.16 2.46
CA THR A 79 10.52 -13.53 2.83
C THR A 79 11.30 -13.54 4.15
N ALA A 80 12.27 -12.63 4.31
CA ALA A 80 13.02 -12.50 5.56
C ALA A 80 12.13 -12.14 6.76
N LEU A 81 11.13 -11.27 6.58
CA LEU A 81 10.15 -10.97 7.63
C LEU A 81 9.31 -12.19 8.00
N ALA A 82 8.88 -12.97 7.01
CA ALA A 82 8.14 -14.20 7.25
C ALA A 82 8.98 -15.23 8.03
N ASP A 83 10.27 -15.38 7.69
CA ASP A 83 11.22 -16.25 8.41
C ASP A 83 11.47 -15.78 9.85
N LEU A 84 11.43 -14.47 10.10
CA LEU A 84 11.47 -13.89 11.44
C LEU A 84 10.15 -14.06 12.23
N GLY A 85 9.13 -14.66 11.61
CA GLY A 85 7.86 -15.01 12.26
C GLY A 85 6.78 -13.91 12.18
N VAL A 86 6.98 -12.88 11.36
CA VAL A 86 5.97 -11.83 11.13
C VAL A 86 4.74 -12.42 10.45
N LYS A 87 3.55 -12.07 10.95
CA LYS A 87 2.26 -12.57 10.47
C LYS A 87 1.32 -11.43 10.08
N LYS A 88 0.26 -11.78 9.37
CA LYS A 88 -0.81 -10.85 9.03
C LYS A 88 -1.38 -10.20 10.30
N GLY A 89 -1.34 -8.87 10.33
CA GLY A 89 -1.81 -8.06 11.47
C GLY A 89 -0.69 -7.56 12.38
N ASP A 90 0.52 -8.10 12.25
CA ASP A 90 1.68 -7.61 12.98
C ASP A 90 2.12 -6.24 12.44
N LYS A 91 2.75 -5.46 13.31
CA LYS A 91 3.27 -4.13 12.99
C LYS A 91 4.79 -4.20 12.99
N VAL A 92 5.41 -3.72 11.93
CA VAL A 92 6.87 -3.65 11.78
C VAL A 92 7.28 -2.18 11.78
N ALA A 93 8.21 -1.81 12.68
CA ALA A 93 8.79 -0.47 12.70
C ALA A 93 9.99 -0.40 11.75
N LEU A 94 10.09 0.69 10.98
CA LEU A 94 11.25 0.98 10.15
C LEU A 94 12.12 2.02 10.84
N PHE A 95 13.37 1.66 11.13
CA PHE A 95 14.38 2.59 11.66
C PHE A 95 15.63 2.50 10.79
N LEU A 96 15.55 3.15 9.63
CA LEU A 96 16.54 3.08 8.56
C LEU A 96 16.83 4.49 8.04
N PRO A 97 18.05 4.77 7.56
CA PRO A 97 18.32 5.98 6.79
C PRO A 97 17.55 5.96 5.45
N ASN A 98 17.39 7.12 4.82
CA ASN A 98 16.73 7.23 3.50
C ASN A 98 17.68 6.77 2.36
N ILE A 99 17.89 5.45 2.28
CA ILE A 99 18.72 4.80 1.27
C ILE A 99 17.95 3.61 0.67
N PRO A 100 18.12 3.31 -0.64
CA PRO A 100 17.51 2.15 -1.29
C PRO A 100 18.09 0.82 -0.79
#